data_AF-A0A9E8HKX2-F1
#
_entry.id   AF-A0A9E8HKX2-F1
#
_cell.length_a   1.000
_cell.length_b   1.000
_cell.length_c   1.000
_cell.angle_alpha   90.00
_cell.angle_beta   90.00
_cell.angle_gamma   90.00
#
_symmetry.space_group_name_H-M   'P 1'
#
loop_
_entity.id
_entity.type
_entity.pdbx_description
1 polymer ?
#
loop_
_entity_poly.entity_id
_entity_poly.type
_entity_poly.pdbx_seq_one_letter_code
_entity_poly.pdbx_strand_id
1 'polypeptide(L)'
;MLSKANFVCQITGSMMSKRLEFLLLMVIGLTGCSVTPPHMIPAPAVYSDTRINLYNEMSPEVKKVNLPVFYATTRQPISADEQGHYSDKVADQVTLGVADVRLGQKGWDFEDLVASDYDETWEDARPGEVERVVEFGKVEDEDAESRFVEAINAQIAASDAPEVSFYVHGYRVHFDEATVLMGSVGHYLGHNAMVTFQWPTGLNFWNYLTDCPRAETFIPDIADTIELLAKTDAEVINMLAYSCGSPLLAAALDELRKRYPDLDRQQLLTKFRIADVIFAASDVDLKTFANKYIPSMLDLSRQLTVYYSEGDGALRVSSFLAGASRLGRPSIDDLTPTEIEALAKERRLNAINVTDVPGFHQMGGMAGHGYWYANSWISTDVLIGFLDAIPPKERCLVLMKGMRNTWSFPENYVDCVVDKLLSTHPELAQ
;
A
#
# COMPACT_ATOMS: atom_id res chain seq x y z
N MET A 1 -36.73 4.44 -67.24
CA MET A 1 -35.87 5.40 -67.99
C MET A 1 -36.07 6.78 -67.36
N LEU A 2 -34.97 7.50 -67.15
CA LEU A 2 -34.83 8.89 -66.67
C LEU A 2 -35.09 9.11 -65.17
N SER A 3 -34.48 10.05 -64.43
CA SER A 3 -33.18 10.76 -64.40
C SER A 3 -33.37 11.89 -63.35
N LYS A 4 -32.34 12.16 -62.52
CA LYS A 4 -31.94 13.47 -61.93
C LYS A 4 -33.00 14.31 -61.15
N ALA A 5 -32.85 14.57 -59.86
CA ALA A 5 -31.90 15.47 -59.15
C ALA A 5 -32.51 16.86 -58.77
N ASN A 6 -32.30 17.21 -57.49
CA ASN A 6 -32.08 18.54 -56.89
C ASN A 6 -33.24 19.44 -56.35
N PHE A 7 -33.08 19.72 -55.04
CA PHE A 7 -33.11 21.01 -54.32
C PHE A 7 -34.40 21.59 -53.69
N VAL A 8 -34.41 21.54 -52.33
CA VAL A 8 -34.65 22.61 -51.32
C VAL A 8 -35.94 23.46 -51.39
N CYS A 9 -36.76 23.44 -50.33
CA CYS A 9 -36.89 24.54 -49.36
C CYS A 9 -37.81 24.21 -48.15
N GLN A 10 -37.56 24.94 -47.07
CA GLN A 10 -38.07 24.92 -45.70
C GLN A 10 -39.60 24.79 -45.50
N ILE A 11 -40.00 24.10 -44.43
CA ILE A 11 -41.16 24.49 -43.61
C ILE A 11 -40.81 24.38 -42.12
N THR A 12 -40.95 25.51 -41.45
CA THR A 12 -40.91 25.73 -40.00
C THR A 12 -42.17 25.21 -39.31
N GLY A 13 -42.00 24.62 -38.12
CA GLY A 13 -42.84 24.95 -36.96
C GLY A 13 -44.00 24.02 -36.61
N SER A 14 -43.85 23.38 -35.45
CA SER A 14 -44.80 23.38 -34.33
C SER A 14 -45.51 22.07 -33.97
N MET A 15 -45.21 21.66 -32.73
CA MET A 15 -46.06 20.99 -31.74
C MET A 15 -46.31 19.48 -31.82
N MET A 16 -46.25 18.89 -30.63
CA MET A 16 -46.55 17.50 -30.23
C MET A 16 -45.47 16.49 -30.63
N SER A 17 -44.54 16.15 -29.74
CA SER A 17 -44.82 15.20 -28.65
C SER A 17 -43.70 15.24 -27.59
N LYS A 18 -43.92 15.94 -26.46
CA LYS A 18 -43.03 15.97 -25.29
C LYS A 18 -43.36 14.84 -24.28
N ARG A 19 -43.63 13.61 -24.72
CA ARG A 19 -43.98 12.50 -23.80
C ARG A 19 -43.35 11.15 -24.12
N LEU A 20 -42.28 11.10 -24.93
CA LEU A 20 -41.62 9.82 -25.27
C LEU A 20 -40.09 9.81 -25.10
N GLU A 21 -39.49 10.84 -24.51
CA GLU A 21 -38.04 10.89 -24.22
C GLU A 21 -37.70 10.68 -22.73
N PHE A 22 -38.70 10.47 -21.87
CA PHE A 22 -38.48 10.28 -20.43
C PHE A 22 -38.40 8.82 -19.98
N LEU A 23 -38.36 7.86 -20.91
CA LEU A 23 -38.34 6.42 -20.61
C LEU A 23 -37.09 5.69 -21.12
N LEU A 24 -35.98 6.41 -21.35
CA LEU A 24 -34.68 5.82 -21.72
C LEU A 24 -33.51 6.33 -20.85
N LEU A 25 -33.80 6.77 -19.62
CA LEU A 25 -32.81 7.26 -18.65
C LEU A 25 -33.00 6.66 -17.25
N MET A 26 -33.66 5.50 -17.16
CA MET A 26 -33.88 4.79 -15.89
C MET A 26 -33.57 3.29 -16.03
N VAL A 27 -32.42 2.99 -16.60
CA VAL A 27 -31.66 1.79 -16.25
C VAL A 27 -30.32 2.26 -15.72
N ILE A 28 -30.36 3.01 -14.62
CA ILE A 28 -29.22 3.05 -13.71
C ILE A 28 -29.20 1.65 -13.13
N GLY A 29 -28.24 0.86 -13.60
CA GLY A 29 -28.07 -0.52 -13.17
C GLY A 29 -28.12 -0.59 -11.66
N LEU A 30 -29.00 -1.44 -11.15
CA LEU A 30 -28.77 -2.12 -9.89
C LEU A 30 -27.52 -2.99 -10.08
N THR A 31 -26.34 -2.38 -10.18
CA THR A 31 -25.12 -3.08 -9.82
C THR A 31 -25.23 -3.22 -8.32
N GLY A 32 -25.72 -4.39 -7.87
CA GLY A 32 -25.61 -4.78 -6.48
C GLY A 32 -24.17 -4.51 -6.06
N CYS A 33 -23.99 -3.89 -4.90
CA CYS A 33 -22.69 -3.73 -4.26
C CYS A 33 -22.16 -5.13 -3.93
N SER A 34 -21.64 -5.86 -4.92
CA SER A 34 -20.84 -7.04 -4.67
C SER A 34 -19.52 -6.51 -4.13
N VAL A 35 -19.26 -6.75 -2.85
CA VAL A 35 -17.93 -6.62 -2.26
C VAL A 35 -16.98 -7.40 -3.17
N THR A 36 -15.99 -6.73 -3.75
CA THR A 36 -14.96 -7.44 -4.52
C THR A 36 -14.27 -8.39 -3.54
N PRO A 37 -14.25 -9.70 -3.80
CA PRO A 37 -13.58 -10.64 -2.92
C PRO A 37 -12.12 -10.23 -2.72
N PRO A 38 -11.57 -10.33 -1.50
CA PRO A 38 -10.16 -10.09 -1.26
C PRO A 38 -9.29 -10.95 -2.18
N HIS A 39 -8.21 -10.36 -2.66
CA HIS A 39 -7.30 -11.00 -3.59
C HIS A 39 -5.85 -10.64 -3.25
N MET A 40 -4.94 -11.49 -3.71
CA MET A 40 -3.50 -11.28 -3.63
C MET A 40 -3.06 -10.13 -4.55
N ILE A 41 -1.88 -9.59 -4.30
CA ILE A 41 -1.20 -8.77 -5.32
C ILE A 41 -0.76 -9.68 -6.47
N PRO A 42 -0.59 -9.16 -7.70
CA PRO A 42 0.16 -9.89 -8.71
C PRO A 42 1.54 -10.23 -8.16
N ALA A 43 2.03 -11.42 -8.49
CA ALA A 43 3.37 -11.84 -8.24
C ALA A 43 4.34 -10.74 -8.66
N PRO A 44 5.21 -10.27 -7.75
CA PRO A 44 6.28 -9.37 -8.12
C PRO A 44 7.07 -10.00 -9.28
N ALA A 45 7.46 -9.19 -10.26
CA ALA A 45 8.05 -9.66 -11.52
C ALA A 45 9.23 -10.63 -11.36
N VAL A 46 9.99 -10.53 -10.26
CA VAL A 46 11.10 -11.47 -9.96
C VAL A 46 10.62 -12.87 -9.56
N TYR A 47 9.43 -13.01 -8.98
CA TYR A 47 8.87 -14.31 -8.57
C TYR A 47 8.26 -15.09 -9.74
N SER A 48 7.90 -14.39 -10.83
CA SER A 48 7.39 -15.00 -12.06
C SER A 48 8.45 -15.10 -13.17
N ASP A 49 9.71 -14.75 -12.89
CA ASP A 49 10.81 -14.86 -13.85
C ASP A 49 11.35 -16.29 -13.92
N THR A 50 11.20 -16.94 -15.07
CA THR A 50 11.60 -18.34 -15.29
C THR A 50 13.10 -18.64 -15.13
N ARG A 51 13.97 -17.63 -15.03
CA ARG A 51 15.42 -17.83 -14.83
C ARG A 51 15.79 -18.10 -13.37
N ILE A 52 14.92 -17.70 -12.42
CA ILE A 52 15.19 -17.80 -10.98
C ILE A 52 14.06 -18.51 -10.25
N ASN A 53 14.38 -19.13 -9.12
CA ASN A 53 13.39 -19.68 -8.19
C ASN A 53 13.71 -19.23 -6.76
N LEU A 54 13.07 -18.14 -6.34
CA LEU A 54 13.22 -17.59 -4.99
C LEU A 54 12.67 -18.52 -3.90
N TYR A 55 11.76 -19.44 -4.24
CA TYR A 55 11.18 -20.40 -3.31
C TYR A 55 12.15 -21.53 -2.93
N ASN A 56 13.26 -21.70 -3.65
CA ASN A 56 14.26 -22.72 -3.31
C ASN A 56 14.98 -22.42 -1.99
N GLU A 57 15.20 -21.14 -1.70
CA GLU A 57 15.90 -20.69 -0.48
C GLU A 57 14.98 -20.57 0.74
N MET A 58 13.66 -20.67 0.53
CA MET A 58 12.71 -20.63 1.64
C MET A 58 12.81 -21.89 2.51
N SER A 59 12.83 -21.68 3.83
CA SER A 59 12.81 -22.78 4.79
C SER A 59 11.49 -23.57 4.70
N PRO A 60 11.48 -24.91 4.88
CA PRO A 60 10.26 -25.72 4.82
C PRO A 60 9.13 -25.21 5.74
N GLU A 61 9.47 -24.63 6.88
CA GLU A 61 8.55 -24.12 7.90
C GLU A 61 7.73 -22.90 7.41
N VAL A 62 8.26 -22.15 6.43
CA VAL A 62 7.58 -21.02 5.80
C VAL A 62 6.90 -21.38 4.48
N LYS A 63 7.05 -22.62 3.97
CA LYS A 63 6.36 -23.09 2.75
C LYS A 63 4.92 -23.49 3.05
N LYS A 64 4.06 -22.48 3.21
CA LYS A 64 2.64 -22.65 3.57
C LYS A 64 1.76 -21.66 2.84
N VAL A 65 0.49 -22.00 2.70
CA VAL A 65 -0.52 -21.12 2.09
C VAL A 65 -1.25 -20.25 3.12
N ASN A 66 -1.06 -20.52 4.42
CA ASN A 66 -1.64 -19.75 5.51
C ASN A 66 -0.59 -18.84 6.17
N LEU A 67 -0.83 -17.53 6.17
CA LEU A 67 0.03 -16.54 6.82
C LEU A 67 -0.75 -15.78 7.91
N PRO A 68 -0.22 -15.68 9.14
CA PRO A 68 -0.78 -14.78 10.13
C PRO A 68 -0.49 -13.32 9.76
N VAL A 69 -1.53 -12.48 9.80
CA VAL A 69 -1.41 -11.02 9.67
C VAL A 69 -1.92 -10.39 10.96
N PHE A 70 -1.01 -9.76 11.68
CA PHE A 70 -1.32 -9.04 12.90
C PHE A 70 -2.03 -7.72 12.57
N TYR A 71 -2.91 -7.28 13.46
CA TYR A 71 -3.62 -6.02 13.27
C TYR A 71 -3.82 -5.27 14.58
N ALA A 72 -3.80 -3.94 14.44
CA ALA A 72 -4.33 -2.98 15.39
C ALA A 72 -5.48 -2.24 14.68
N THR A 73 -6.68 -2.26 15.25
CA THR A 73 -7.85 -1.66 14.56
C THR A 73 -8.76 -0.87 15.48
N THR A 74 -9.21 0.29 14.98
CA THR A 74 -10.26 1.12 15.58
C THR A 74 -11.62 0.87 14.92
N ARG A 75 -11.79 -0.26 14.23
CA ARG A 75 -13.06 -0.69 13.64
C ARG A 75 -13.89 -1.46 14.67
N GLN A 76 -15.21 -1.31 14.61
CA GLN A 76 -16.12 -2.17 15.38
C GLN A 76 -16.20 -3.55 14.73
N PRO A 77 -16.18 -4.65 15.51
CA PRO A 77 -16.44 -5.99 14.99
C PRO A 77 -17.84 -6.04 14.37
N ILE A 78 -18.00 -6.81 13.29
CA ILE A 78 -19.32 -7.02 12.71
C ILE A 78 -20.15 -8.01 13.53
N SER A 79 -21.45 -8.03 13.30
CA SER A 79 -22.32 -9.05 13.90
C SER A 79 -22.08 -10.41 13.24
N ALA A 80 -22.28 -11.51 13.97
CA ALA A 80 -21.97 -12.87 13.48
C ALA A 80 -22.79 -13.31 12.23
N ASP A 81 -23.85 -12.58 11.89
CA ASP A 81 -24.70 -12.77 10.71
C ASP A 81 -24.29 -11.92 9.49
N GLU A 82 -23.32 -11.00 9.66
CA GLU A 82 -22.77 -10.17 8.59
C GLU A 82 -21.50 -10.82 7.99
N GLN A 83 -21.18 -10.48 6.74
CA GLN A 83 -20.00 -10.99 6.05
C GLN A 83 -18.74 -10.17 6.40
N GLY A 84 -17.64 -10.85 6.72
CA GLY A 84 -16.34 -10.26 7.07
C GLY A 84 -16.02 -10.39 8.56
N HIS A 85 -15.16 -9.49 9.07
CA HIS A 85 -14.76 -9.52 10.49
C HIS A 85 -14.91 -8.17 11.21
N TYR A 86 -14.63 -7.06 10.53
CA TYR A 86 -14.76 -5.71 11.08
C TYR A 86 -15.48 -4.77 10.11
N SER A 87 -16.29 -3.88 10.68
CA SER A 87 -17.11 -2.90 9.96
C SER A 87 -16.32 -1.64 9.57
N ASP A 88 -17.01 -0.67 8.97
CA ASP A 88 -16.53 0.70 8.75
C ASP A 88 -16.90 1.67 9.90
N LYS A 89 -17.40 1.16 11.04
CA LYS A 89 -17.75 1.97 12.20
C LYS A 89 -16.58 2.11 13.17
N VAL A 90 -16.51 3.27 13.83
CA VAL A 90 -15.48 3.59 14.82
C VAL A 90 -15.75 2.85 16.14
N ALA A 91 -14.76 2.12 16.65
CA ALA A 91 -14.74 1.55 17.99
C ALA A 91 -14.17 2.56 19.00
N ASP A 92 -14.49 2.36 20.28
CA ASP A 92 -14.06 3.25 21.36
C ASP A 92 -12.56 3.16 21.67
N GLN A 93 -11.91 2.05 21.30
CA GLN A 93 -10.51 1.78 21.58
C GLN A 93 -9.92 0.81 20.54
N VAL A 94 -8.60 0.91 20.31
CA VAL A 94 -7.85 -0.01 19.45
C VAL A 94 -7.94 -1.44 19.96
N THR A 95 -8.27 -2.36 19.07
CA THR A 95 -8.24 -3.81 19.30
C THR A 95 -6.99 -4.39 18.66
N LEU A 96 -6.26 -5.21 19.41
CA LEU A 96 -5.09 -5.95 18.95
C LEU A 96 -5.48 -7.40 18.67
N GLY A 97 -4.96 -7.96 17.58
CA GLY A 97 -5.24 -9.34 17.23
C GLY A 97 -4.40 -9.87 16.08
N VAL A 98 -4.75 -11.08 15.65
CA VAL A 98 -4.16 -11.76 14.50
C VAL A 98 -5.25 -12.38 13.62
N ALA A 99 -5.08 -12.22 12.31
CA ALA A 99 -5.92 -12.83 11.28
C ALA A 99 -5.13 -13.96 10.59
N ASP A 100 -5.76 -15.11 10.40
CA ASP A 100 -5.22 -16.23 9.65
C ASP A 100 -5.65 -16.08 8.18
N VAL A 101 -4.69 -15.81 7.30
CA VAL A 101 -4.94 -15.52 5.89
C VAL A 101 -4.57 -16.72 5.04
N ARG A 102 -5.54 -17.30 4.35
CA ARG A 102 -5.30 -18.29 3.30
C ARG A 102 -5.06 -17.59 1.98
N LEU A 103 -3.92 -17.86 1.37
CA LEU A 103 -3.51 -17.39 0.05
C LEU A 103 -3.87 -18.42 -1.01
N GLY A 104 -4.26 -17.96 -2.20
CA GLY A 104 -4.68 -18.82 -3.30
C GLY A 104 -6.10 -19.35 -3.15
N GLN A 105 -6.43 -20.47 -3.79
CA GLN A 105 -7.76 -21.08 -3.72
C GLN A 105 -7.88 -22.09 -2.58
N LYS A 106 -9.12 -22.40 -2.18
CA LYS A 106 -9.37 -23.38 -1.14
C LYS A 106 -8.90 -24.76 -1.62
N GLY A 107 -8.05 -25.40 -0.83
CA GLY A 107 -7.50 -26.72 -1.11
C GLY A 107 -6.17 -26.72 -1.87
N TRP A 108 -5.64 -25.54 -2.23
CA TRP A 108 -4.27 -25.41 -2.73
C TRP A 108 -3.24 -25.76 -1.64
N ASP A 109 -2.17 -26.41 -2.06
CA ASP A 109 -0.93 -26.48 -1.31
C ASP A 109 0.06 -25.39 -1.74
N PHE A 110 1.29 -25.42 -1.20
CA PHE A 110 2.28 -24.40 -1.49
C PHE A 110 2.77 -24.47 -2.94
N GLU A 111 2.88 -25.67 -3.50
CA GLU A 111 3.26 -25.89 -4.88
C GLU A 111 2.20 -25.35 -5.85
N ASP A 112 0.91 -25.56 -5.57
CA ASP A 112 -0.19 -24.95 -6.34
C ASP A 112 -0.12 -23.42 -6.30
N LEU A 113 0.14 -22.85 -5.12
CA LEU A 113 0.27 -21.40 -4.95
C LEU A 113 1.45 -20.84 -5.75
N VAL A 114 2.62 -21.48 -5.69
CA VAL A 114 3.82 -21.06 -6.44
C VAL A 114 3.61 -21.22 -7.95
N ALA A 115 3.01 -22.32 -8.39
CA ALA A 115 2.71 -22.53 -9.81
C ALA A 115 1.80 -21.42 -10.35
N SER A 116 0.89 -20.90 -9.53
CA SER A 116 -0.02 -19.82 -9.91
C SER A 116 0.66 -18.47 -10.17
N ASP A 117 1.89 -18.24 -9.70
CA ASP A 117 2.63 -16.98 -9.95
C ASP A 117 2.96 -16.75 -11.43
N TYR A 118 2.96 -17.81 -12.26
CA TYR A 118 3.30 -17.74 -13.69
C TYR A 118 2.10 -17.53 -14.61
N ASP A 119 0.90 -17.93 -14.16
CA ASP A 119 -0.32 -17.95 -14.98
C ASP A 119 -1.30 -16.81 -14.64
N GLU A 120 -0.98 -16.01 -13.63
CA GLU A 120 -1.85 -14.94 -13.14
C GLU A 120 -1.98 -13.77 -14.13
N THR A 121 -3.14 -13.12 -14.07
CA THR A 121 -3.36 -11.83 -14.71
C THR A 121 -4.09 -10.89 -13.76
N TRP A 122 -4.06 -9.60 -14.06
CA TRP A 122 -4.83 -8.60 -13.30
C TRP A 122 -6.36 -8.80 -13.42
N GLU A 123 -6.84 -9.45 -14.49
CA GLU A 123 -8.26 -9.77 -14.69
C GLU A 123 -8.70 -10.94 -13.81
N ASP A 124 -7.79 -11.89 -13.61
CA ASP A 124 -7.98 -13.11 -12.83
C ASP A 124 -7.07 -13.09 -11.60
N ALA A 125 -7.23 -12.06 -10.75
CA ALA A 125 -6.46 -11.91 -9.53
C ALA A 125 -6.65 -13.12 -8.61
N ARG A 126 -5.54 -13.64 -8.08
CA ARG A 126 -5.56 -14.82 -7.20
C ARG A 126 -6.32 -14.51 -5.92
N PRO A 127 -7.26 -15.36 -5.50
CA PRO A 127 -8.06 -15.07 -4.32
C PRO A 127 -7.21 -15.17 -3.05
N GLY A 128 -7.70 -14.54 -2.00
CA GLY A 128 -7.26 -14.80 -0.63
C GLY A 128 -8.43 -14.62 0.32
N GLU A 129 -8.33 -15.19 1.52
CA GLU A 129 -9.43 -15.18 2.48
C GLU A 129 -8.89 -15.08 3.90
N VAL A 130 -9.53 -14.25 4.73
CA VAL A 130 -9.34 -14.29 6.17
C VAL A 130 -10.21 -15.43 6.71
N GLU A 131 -9.58 -16.54 7.09
CA GLU A 131 -10.32 -17.73 7.56
C GLU A 131 -10.70 -17.62 9.04
N ARG A 132 -9.92 -16.88 9.82
CA ARG A 132 -10.10 -16.75 11.26
C ARG A 132 -9.47 -15.47 11.78
N VAL A 133 -10.12 -14.85 12.76
CA VAL A 133 -9.60 -13.72 13.52
C VAL A 133 -9.56 -14.08 15.00
N VAL A 134 -8.46 -13.73 15.68
CA VAL A 134 -8.29 -13.87 17.13
C VAL A 134 -7.92 -12.52 17.71
N GLU A 135 -8.79 -12.01 18.57
CA GLU A 135 -8.51 -10.82 19.37
C GLU A 135 -7.66 -11.19 20.59
N PHE A 136 -6.57 -10.45 20.81
CA PHE A 136 -5.79 -10.54 22.05
C PHE A 136 -6.38 -9.65 23.13
N GLY A 137 -6.94 -8.51 22.74
CA GLY A 137 -7.61 -7.56 23.64
C GLY A 137 -7.49 -6.13 23.13
N LYS A 138 -7.57 -5.15 24.03
CA LYS A 138 -7.46 -3.73 23.71
C LYS A 138 -6.05 -3.21 23.99
N VAL A 139 -5.65 -2.11 23.34
CA VAL A 139 -4.44 -1.35 23.75
C VAL A 139 -4.59 -0.87 25.20
N GLU A 140 -3.48 -0.58 25.90
CA GLU A 140 -3.43 -0.24 27.34
C GLU A 140 -3.78 -1.39 28.31
N ASP A 141 -4.25 -2.54 27.82
CA ASP A 141 -4.29 -3.78 28.59
C ASP A 141 -2.94 -4.50 28.47
N GLU A 142 -2.20 -4.57 29.58
CA GLU A 142 -0.85 -5.16 29.62
C GLU A 142 -0.82 -6.63 29.16
N ASP A 143 -1.87 -7.42 29.42
CA ASP A 143 -1.94 -8.82 28.96
C ASP A 143 -2.14 -8.88 27.44
N ALA A 144 -3.04 -8.04 26.91
CA ALA A 144 -3.31 -7.98 25.48
C ALA A 144 -2.09 -7.51 24.68
N GLU A 145 -1.42 -6.46 25.14
CA GLU A 145 -0.18 -5.95 24.54
C GLU A 145 0.95 -7.00 24.58
N SER A 146 1.12 -7.68 25.72
CA SER A 146 2.14 -8.72 25.86
C SER A 146 1.88 -9.89 24.91
N ARG A 147 0.63 -10.36 24.82
CA ARG A 147 0.25 -11.44 23.89
C ARG A 147 0.43 -11.05 22.43
N PHE A 148 0.16 -9.79 22.08
CA PHE A 148 0.39 -9.28 20.72
C PHE A 148 1.89 -9.28 20.38
N VAL A 149 2.73 -8.75 21.26
CA VAL A 149 4.20 -8.73 21.07
C VAL A 149 4.77 -10.14 21.03
N GLU A 150 4.37 -11.03 21.94
CA GLU A 150 4.83 -12.42 21.99
C GLU A 150 4.45 -13.19 20.72
N ALA A 151 3.23 -12.99 20.20
CA ALA A 151 2.80 -13.64 18.98
C ALA A 151 3.56 -13.12 17.75
N ILE A 152 3.87 -11.82 17.68
CA ILE A 152 4.75 -11.25 16.66
C ILE A 152 6.16 -11.84 16.77
N ASN A 153 6.74 -11.91 17.97
CA ASN A 153 8.07 -12.50 18.18
C ASN A 153 8.11 -13.98 17.78
N ALA A 154 7.03 -14.72 18.02
CA ALA A 154 6.92 -16.11 17.57
C ALA A 154 6.90 -16.22 16.02
N GLN A 155 6.27 -15.28 15.32
CA GLN A 155 6.31 -15.23 13.85
C GLN A 155 7.70 -14.86 13.33
N ILE A 156 8.37 -13.86 13.95
CA ILE A 156 9.75 -13.46 13.63
C ILE A 156 10.71 -14.62 13.81
N ALA A 157 10.58 -15.40 14.89
CA ALA A 157 11.45 -16.54 15.15
C ALA A 157 11.24 -17.71 14.17
N ALA A 158 10.12 -17.72 13.44
CA ALA A 158 9.76 -18.75 12.48
C ALA A 158 9.89 -18.30 11.01
N SER A 159 10.32 -17.07 10.75
CA SER A 159 10.49 -16.51 9.40
C SER A 159 11.94 -16.55 8.94
N ASP A 160 12.15 -16.52 7.61
CA ASP A 160 13.50 -16.42 7.02
C ASP A 160 14.04 -14.98 7.10
N ALA A 161 13.16 -14.00 7.38
CA ALA A 161 13.48 -12.60 7.58
C ALA A 161 12.94 -12.13 8.94
N PRO A 162 13.79 -11.88 9.96
CA PRO A 162 13.36 -11.54 11.32
C PRO A 162 12.94 -10.06 11.45
N GLU A 163 12.04 -9.63 10.58
CA GLU A 163 11.58 -8.25 10.44
C GLU A 163 10.08 -8.10 10.71
N VAL A 164 9.67 -6.86 11.00
CA VAL A 164 8.26 -6.46 11.02
C VAL A 164 7.98 -5.49 9.87
N SER A 165 6.92 -5.77 9.13
CA SER A 165 6.37 -4.83 8.15
C SER A 165 5.06 -4.24 8.67
N PHE A 166 5.05 -2.93 8.90
CA PHE A 166 3.89 -2.19 9.39
C PHE A 166 3.19 -1.42 8.25
N TYR A 167 1.89 -1.65 8.07
CA TYR A 167 1.12 -1.07 6.97
C TYR A 167 -0.06 -0.24 7.45
N VAL A 168 -0.21 0.96 6.88
CA VAL A 168 -1.38 1.83 7.10
C VAL A 168 -2.14 2.01 5.78
N HIS A 169 -3.36 1.48 5.71
CA HIS A 169 -4.15 1.46 4.48
C HIS A 169 -4.74 2.83 4.10
N GLY A 170 -5.16 2.95 2.83
CA GLY A 170 -5.83 4.12 2.27
C GLY A 170 -7.35 4.18 2.49
N TYR A 171 -8.06 4.97 1.69
CA TYR A 171 -9.52 5.08 1.77
C TYR A 171 -10.23 3.93 1.01
N ARG A 172 -11.45 3.58 1.45
CA ARG A 172 -12.36 2.62 0.78
C ARG A 172 -11.86 1.17 0.79
N VAL A 173 -11.27 0.75 1.90
CA VAL A 173 -10.68 -0.59 2.05
C VAL A 173 -11.43 -1.35 3.15
N HIS A 174 -11.84 -2.59 2.86
CA HIS A 174 -12.41 -3.49 3.87
C HIS A 174 -11.32 -4.10 4.76
N PHE A 175 -11.68 -4.58 5.96
CA PHE A 175 -10.72 -5.22 6.86
C PHE A 175 -10.03 -6.42 6.19
N ASP A 176 -10.84 -7.35 5.69
CA ASP A 176 -10.35 -8.56 5.04
C ASP A 176 -9.52 -8.24 3.78
N GLU A 177 -9.86 -7.18 3.04
CA GLU A 177 -9.12 -6.72 1.86
C GLU A 177 -7.70 -6.25 2.23
N ALA A 178 -7.56 -5.35 3.21
CA ALA A 178 -6.25 -4.90 3.69
C ALA A 178 -5.42 -6.05 4.26
N THR A 179 -6.09 -6.97 4.95
CA THR A 179 -5.47 -8.12 5.62
C THR A 179 -4.93 -9.12 4.60
N VAL A 180 -5.73 -9.48 3.59
CA VAL A 180 -5.30 -10.39 2.51
C VAL A 180 -4.22 -9.77 1.65
N LEU A 181 -4.32 -8.47 1.35
CA LEU A 181 -3.30 -7.73 0.61
C LEU A 181 -1.93 -7.85 1.30
N MET A 182 -1.88 -7.59 2.62
CA MET A 182 -0.63 -7.68 3.36
C MET A 182 -0.21 -9.12 3.65
N GLY A 183 -1.16 -10.06 3.72
CA GLY A 183 -0.87 -11.49 3.73
C GLY A 183 -0.11 -11.92 2.48
N SER A 184 -0.57 -11.46 1.32
CA SER A 184 0.09 -11.68 0.03
C SER A 184 1.47 -11.04 -0.03
N VAL A 185 1.64 -9.83 0.52
CA VAL A 185 2.96 -9.17 0.61
C VAL A 185 3.92 -9.98 1.48
N GLY A 186 3.45 -10.48 2.64
CA GLY A 186 4.27 -11.28 3.56
C GLY A 186 4.76 -12.59 2.95
N HIS A 187 3.97 -13.23 2.08
CA HIS A 187 4.42 -14.39 1.29
C HIS A 187 5.69 -14.09 0.48
N TYR A 188 5.72 -12.94 -0.20
CA TYR A 188 6.87 -12.51 -1.01
C TYR A 188 8.03 -11.90 -0.23
N LEU A 189 7.88 -11.69 1.08
CA LEU A 189 8.92 -11.19 1.98
C LEU A 189 9.49 -12.29 2.88
N GLY A 190 9.35 -13.57 2.49
CA GLY A 190 9.87 -14.69 3.29
C GLY A 190 9.12 -14.89 4.61
N HIS A 191 7.82 -14.59 4.61
CA HIS A 191 6.92 -14.75 5.77
C HIS A 191 7.32 -13.91 6.98
N ASN A 192 7.87 -12.69 6.77
CA ASN A 192 8.10 -11.74 7.85
C ASN A 192 6.80 -11.39 8.62
N ALA A 193 6.94 -10.78 9.80
CA ALA A 193 5.78 -10.46 10.63
C ALA A 193 5.02 -9.25 10.06
N MET A 194 3.86 -9.51 9.46
CA MET A 194 3.00 -8.49 8.88
C MET A 194 2.07 -7.88 9.94
N VAL A 195 2.12 -6.55 10.10
CA VAL A 195 1.25 -5.81 11.01
C VAL A 195 0.50 -4.73 10.25
N THR A 196 -0.81 -4.63 10.44
CA THR A 196 -1.65 -3.62 9.80
C THR A 196 -2.31 -2.71 10.84
N PHE A 197 -2.28 -1.40 10.62
CA PHE A 197 -3.18 -0.47 11.30
C PHE A 197 -4.40 -0.22 10.44
N GLN A 198 -5.56 -0.64 10.93
CA GLN A 198 -6.80 -0.61 10.16
C GLN A 198 -7.81 0.35 10.78
N TRP A 199 -8.00 1.49 10.14
CA TRP A 199 -8.92 2.54 10.57
C TRP A 199 -10.26 2.44 9.80
N PRO A 200 -11.39 2.85 10.41
CA PRO A 200 -12.70 2.80 9.78
C PRO A 200 -12.81 3.78 8.62
N THR A 201 -13.05 3.27 7.42
CA THR A 201 -13.21 4.06 6.20
C THR A 201 -14.52 3.72 5.52
N GLY A 202 -15.28 4.75 5.13
CA GLY A 202 -16.49 4.57 4.36
C GLY A 202 -16.24 4.03 2.95
N LEU A 203 -17.27 3.47 2.33
CA LEU A 203 -17.20 2.92 0.97
C LEU A 203 -17.57 3.93 -0.13
N ASN A 204 -18.03 5.12 0.25
CA ASN A 204 -18.54 6.12 -0.67
C ASN A 204 -17.44 7.06 -1.14
N PHE A 205 -17.16 7.06 -2.43
CA PHE A 205 -16.14 7.92 -3.04
C PHE A 205 -16.28 9.41 -2.65
N TRP A 206 -17.50 9.93 -2.54
CA TRP A 206 -17.73 11.35 -2.19
C TRP A 206 -17.35 11.70 -0.75
N ASN A 207 -17.31 10.72 0.16
CA ASN A 207 -16.92 10.92 1.55
C ASN A 207 -15.40 10.92 1.74
N TYR A 208 -14.63 10.58 0.69
CA TYR A 208 -13.17 10.63 0.69
C TYR A 208 -12.61 11.92 1.30
N LEU A 209 -13.19 13.06 0.92
CA LEU A 209 -12.73 14.39 1.34
C LEU A 209 -13.03 14.71 2.82
N THR A 210 -13.98 14.01 3.43
CA THR A 210 -14.34 14.21 4.84
C THR A 210 -13.76 13.13 5.74
N ASP A 211 -13.66 11.91 5.25
CA ASP A 211 -13.25 10.76 6.06
C ASP A 211 -11.74 10.70 6.24
N CYS A 212 -10.94 11.07 5.22
CA CYS A 212 -9.48 11.11 5.38
C CYS A 212 -9.03 12.14 6.45
N PRO A 213 -9.57 13.38 6.50
CA PRO A 213 -9.32 14.28 7.62
C PRO A 213 -9.86 13.79 8.97
N ARG A 214 -11.00 13.09 8.99
CA ARG A 214 -11.54 12.52 10.24
C ARG A 214 -10.63 11.44 10.82
N ALA A 215 -9.92 10.70 9.96
CA ALA A 215 -8.98 9.68 10.38
C ALA A 215 -7.79 10.23 11.17
N GLU A 216 -7.53 11.55 11.14
CA GLU A 216 -6.51 12.19 11.99
C GLU A 216 -6.74 11.94 13.48
N THR A 217 -7.98 11.64 13.91
CA THR A 217 -8.26 11.26 15.30
C THR A 217 -7.53 9.99 15.75
N PHE A 218 -7.07 9.15 14.83
CA PHE A 218 -6.37 7.90 15.09
C PHE A 218 -4.84 8.04 15.03
N ILE A 219 -4.31 9.25 14.87
CA ILE A 219 -2.85 9.49 14.85
C ILE A 219 -2.16 9.00 16.14
N PRO A 220 -2.70 9.28 17.35
CA PRO A 220 -2.10 8.75 18.59
C PRO A 220 -2.08 7.23 18.62
N ASP A 221 -3.17 6.58 18.19
CA ASP A 221 -3.28 5.12 18.14
C ASP A 221 -2.23 4.47 17.22
N ILE A 222 -1.91 5.10 16.09
CA ILE A 222 -0.84 4.65 15.19
C ILE A 222 0.53 4.80 15.88
N ALA A 223 0.77 5.93 16.54
CA ALA A 223 2.02 6.16 17.27
C ALA A 223 2.19 5.13 18.42
N ASP A 224 1.13 4.85 19.17
CA ASP A 224 1.11 3.83 20.23
C ASP A 224 1.39 2.43 19.67
N THR A 225 0.80 2.10 18.51
CA THR A 225 1.09 0.84 17.82
C THR A 225 2.56 0.74 17.44
N ILE A 226 3.18 1.81 16.92
CA ILE A 226 4.63 1.83 16.60
C ILE A 226 5.47 1.65 17.87
N GLU A 227 5.09 2.26 19.00
CA GLU A 227 5.77 2.04 20.28
C GLU A 227 5.65 0.59 20.77
N LEU A 228 4.50 -0.05 20.54
CA LEU A 228 4.29 -1.46 20.85
C LEU A 228 5.18 -2.35 19.98
N LEU A 229 5.29 -2.07 18.67
CA LEU A 229 6.18 -2.79 17.76
C LEU A 229 7.66 -2.64 18.16
N ALA A 230 8.05 -1.50 18.74
CA ALA A 230 9.40 -1.31 19.26
C ALA A 230 9.74 -2.22 20.47
N LYS A 231 8.74 -2.88 21.09
CA LYS A 231 8.94 -3.88 22.15
C LYS A 231 9.20 -5.30 21.60
N THR A 232 9.04 -5.52 20.30
CA THR A 232 9.29 -6.82 19.64
C THR A 232 10.78 -7.11 19.50
N ASP A 233 11.11 -8.37 19.22
CA ASP A 233 12.47 -8.85 18.95
C ASP A 233 12.90 -8.60 17.49
N ALA A 234 12.11 -7.85 16.72
CA ALA A 234 12.41 -7.55 15.32
C ALA A 234 13.76 -6.83 15.18
N GLU A 235 14.59 -7.30 14.24
CA GLU A 235 15.87 -6.65 13.91
C GLU A 235 15.62 -5.28 13.27
N VAL A 236 14.58 -5.21 12.45
CA VAL A 236 14.17 -4.04 11.67
C VAL A 236 12.65 -3.94 11.60
N ILE A 237 12.15 -2.70 11.57
CA ILE A 237 10.76 -2.37 11.27
C ILE A 237 10.71 -1.56 9.97
N ASN A 238 10.02 -2.09 8.96
CA ASN A 238 9.72 -1.39 7.72
C ASN A 238 8.28 -0.88 7.76
N MET A 239 8.04 0.30 7.19
CA MET A 239 6.71 0.90 7.20
C MET A 239 6.26 1.24 5.80
N LEU A 240 4.99 0.97 5.48
CA LEU A 240 4.34 1.40 4.24
C LEU A 240 3.01 2.06 4.56
N ALA A 241 2.78 3.23 3.97
CA ALA A 241 1.48 3.86 4.00
C ALA A 241 1.00 4.21 2.60
N TYR A 242 -0.27 3.90 2.35
CA TYR A 242 -0.91 4.10 1.05
C TYR A 242 -1.95 5.20 1.11
N SER A 243 -1.94 6.11 0.13
CA SER A 243 -3.01 7.09 -0.09
C SER A 243 -3.35 7.91 1.17
N CYS A 244 -4.60 7.87 1.66
CA CYS A 244 -5.02 8.54 2.89
C CYS A 244 -4.38 8.00 4.18
N GLY A 245 -3.75 6.81 4.15
CA GLY A 245 -2.95 6.32 5.28
C GLY A 245 -1.62 7.07 5.41
N SER A 246 -1.11 7.64 4.33
CA SER A 246 0.16 8.37 4.31
C SER A 246 0.21 9.59 5.24
N PRO A 247 -0.76 10.54 5.21
CA PRO A 247 -0.75 11.65 6.17
C PRO A 247 -0.88 11.18 7.63
N LEU A 248 -1.58 10.06 7.88
CA LEU A 248 -1.72 9.51 9.24
C LEU A 248 -0.39 8.96 9.77
N LEU A 249 0.29 8.12 8.99
CA LEU A 249 1.60 7.58 9.37
C LEU A 249 2.64 8.71 9.53
N ALA A 250 2.67 9.67 8.61
CA ALA A 250 3.60 10.80 8.67
C ALA A 250 3.39 11.64 9.94
N ALA A 251 2.13 11.90 10.30
CA ALA A 251 1.79 12.63 11.51
C ALA A 251 2.06 11.82 12.79
N ALA A 252 1.83 10.50 12.76
CA ALA A 252 2.12 9.61 13.88
C ALA A 252 3.62 9.53 14.17
N LEU A 253 4.47 9.48 13.14
CA LEU A 253 5.93 9.54 13.31
C LEU A 253 6.39 10.91 13.84
N ASP A 254 5.77 12.00 13.40
CA ASP A 254 6.03 13.34 13.95
C ASP A 254 5.61 13.46 15.42
N GLU A 255 4.47 12.89 15.79
CA GLU A 255 4.05 12.79 17.19
C GLU A 255 5.03 11.93 18.01
N LEU A 256 5.39 10.74 17.49
CA LEU A 256 6.34 9.84 18.12
C LEU A 256 7.68 10.51 18.38
N ARG A 257 8.23 11.24 17.40
CA ARG A 257 9.48 12.01 17.56
C ARG A 257 9.37 13.02 18.71
N LYS A 258 8.22 13.69 18.87
CA LYS A 258 7.97 14.69 19.92
C LYS A 258 7.80 14.09 21.31
N ARG A 259 7.35 12.82 21.42
CA ARG A 259 7.30 12.09 22.69
C ARG A 259 8.69 11.80 23.27
N TYR A 260 9.73 11.84 22.41
CA TYR A 260 11.12 11.55 22.76
C TYR A 260 12.07 12.72 22.43
N PRO A 261 11.85 13.94 22.97
CA PRO A 261 12.60 15.12 22.59
C PRO A 261 14.09 15.04 22.96
N ASP A 262 14.41 14.32 24.03
CA ASP A 262 15.77 14.21 24.58
C ASP A 262 16.63 13.13 23.90
N LEU A 263 16.03 12.28 23.05
CA LEU A 263 16.77 11.26 22.31
C LEU A 263 17.35 11.86 21.03
N ASP A 264 18.65 11.61 20.82
CA ASP A 264 19.27 11.87 19.54
C ASP A 264 18.85 10.81 18.50
N ARG A 265 19.20 11.07 17.24
CA ARG A 265 18.88 10.18 16.13
C ARG A 265 19.38 8.74 16.33
N GLN A 266 20.59 8.55 16.85
CA GLN A 266 21.14 7.19 16.99
C GLN A 266 20.39 6.41 18.08
N GLN A 267 20.00 7.08 19.15
CA GLN A 267 19.16 6.51 20.21
C GLN A 267 17.76 6.17 19.67
N LEU A 268 17.16 7.06 18.86
CA LEU A 268 15.87 6.81 18.20
C LEU A 268 15.94 5.60 17.26
N LEU A 269 16.96 5.51 16.41
CA LEU A 269 17.17 4.36 15.53
C LEU A 269 17.36 3.05 16.30
N THR A 270 18.07 3.09 17.43
CA THR A 270 18.27 1.90 18.26
C THR A 270 16.96 1.47 18.93
N LYS A 271 16.17 2.45 19.41
CA LYS A 271 14.92 2.19 20.10
C LYS A 271 13.83 1.66 19.17
N PHE A 272 13.64 2.31 18.01
CA PHE A 272 12.52 2.01 17.12
C PHE A 272 12.90 1.11 15.93
N ARG A 273 14.18 0.99 15.61
CA ARG A 273 14.69 0.10 14.55
C ARG A 273 14.03 0.31 13.18
N ILE A 274 13.54 1.51 12.90
CA ILE A 274 12.84 1.81 11.64
C ILE A 274 13.86 1.93 10.52
N ALA A 275 13.78 1.06 9.51
CA ALA A 275 14.67 1.10 8.35
C ALA A 275 14.11 2.02 7.26
N ASP A 276 13.13 1.57 6.48
CA ASP A 276 12.46 2.39 5.48
C ASP A 276 11.05 2.80 5.93
N VAL A 277 10.68 4.02 5.58
CA VAL A 277 9.30 4.51 5.62
C VAL A 277 8.90 4.80 4.19
N ILE A 278 8.04 3.95 3.65
CA ILE A 278 7.57 4.02 2.27
C ILE A 278 6.19 4.67 2.21
N PHE A 279 6.07 5.61 1.28
CA PHE A 279 4.84 6.31 0.97
C PHE A 279 4.47 6.04 -0.48
N ALA A 280 3.32 5.40 -0.70
CA ALA A 280 2.82 5.08 -2.03
C ALA A 280 1.49 5.80 -2.29
N ALA A 281 1.37 6.41 -3.46
CA ALA A 281 0.19 7.14 -3.93
C ALA A 281 -0.33 8.16 -2.91
N SER A 282 0.58 8.81 -2.19
CA SER A 282 0.24 9.54 -0.97
C SER A 282 -0.59 10.79 -1.20
N ASP A 283 -1.72 10.87 -0.49
CA ASP A 283 -2.60 12.05 -0.48
C ASP A 283 -2.27 12.98 0.70
N VAL A 284 -1.04 13.47 0.73
CA VAL A 284 -0.60 14.50 1.69
C VAL A 284 -0.13 15.72 0.91
N ASP A 285 -0.48 16.92 1.40
CA ASP A 285 0.02 18.18 0.85
C ASP A 285 1.56 18.18 0.83
N LEU A 286 2.15 18.40 -0.35
CA LEU A 286 3.59 18.26 -0.56
C LEU A 286 4.40 19.19 0.37
N LYS A 287 3.92 20.42 0.56
CA LYS A 287 4.60 21.41 1.39
C LYS A 287 4.53 21.07 2.87
N THR A 288 3.37 20.62 3.34
CA THR A 288 3.17 20.13 4.71
C THR A 288 4.07 18.93 4.97
N PHE A 289 4.10 17.97 4.04
CA PHE A 289 4.98 16.81 4.15
C PHE A 289 6.45 17.23 4.25
N ALA A 290 6.92 18.07 3.32
CA ALA A 290 8.30 18.52 3.25
C ALA A 290 8.76 19.28 4.51
N ASN A 291 7.93 20.19 5.01
CA ASN A 291 8.33 21.09 6.10
C ASN A 291 8.04 20.54 7.50
N LYS A 292 6.97 19.78 7.66
CA LYS A 292 6.51 19.31 8.98
C LYS A 292 7.02 17.91 9.30
N TYR A 293 6.89 16.97 8.37
CA TYR A 293 7.02 15.55 8.69
C TYR A 293 8.40 14.97 8.35
N ILE A 294 9.02 15.41 7.27
CA ILE A 294 10.34 14.88 6.85
C ILE A 294 11.41 14.94 7.95
N PRO A 295 11.59 16.06 8.69
CA PRO A 295 12.61 16.11 9.75
C PRO A 295 12.43 15.02 10.81
N SER A 296 11.20 14.85 11.30
CA SER A 296 10.86 13.85 12.32
C SER A 296 11.06 12.41 11.82
N MET A 297 10.65 12.14 10.57
CA MET A 297 10.84 10.81 9.98
C MET A 297 12.31 10.47 9.76
N LEU A 298 13.13 11.41 9.30
CA LEU A 298 14.56 11.19 9.09
C LEU A 298 15.38 11.04 10.40
N ASP A 299 14.85 11.52 11.52
CA ASP A 299 15.38 11.25 12.86
C ASP A 299 15.01 9.83 13.33
N LEU A 300 13.85 9.33 12.93
CA LEU A 300 13.32 8.03 13.35
C LEU A 300 13.75 6.86 12.44
N SER A 301 14.03 7.12 11.17
CA SER A 301 14.30 6.08 10.17
C SER A 301 15.69 6.18 9.52
N ARG A 302 16.12 5.07 8.90
CA ARG A 302 17.35 5.04 8.09
C ARG A 302 17.15 5.75 6.76
N GLN A 303 16.00 5.53 6.12
CA GLN A 303 15.62 6.21 4.88
C GLN A 303 14.11 6.48 4.80
N LEU A 304 13.75 7.32 3.83
CA LEU A 304 12.39 7.70 3.50
C LEU A 304 12.22 7.59 1.98
N THR A 305 11.25 6.80 1.55
CA THR A 305 11.03 6.53 0.12
C THR A 305 9.61 6.90 -0.28
N VAL A 306 9.47 7.70 -1.33
CA VAL A 306 8.17 8.16 -1.84
C VAL A 306 8.01 7.67 -3.28
N TYR A 307 7.00 6.85 -3.53
CA TYR A 307 6.57 6.51 -4.89
C TYR A 307 5.50 7.50 -5.33
N TYR A 308 5.60 7.97 -6.58
CA TYR A 308 4.67 8.93 -7.14
C TYR A 308 4.40 8.68 -8.62
N SER A 309 3.21 9.06 -9.09
CA SER A 309 2.78 8.94 -10.48
C SER A 309 2.04 10.18 -10.94
N GLU A 310 2.45 10.77 -12.07
CA GLU A 310 1.69 11.83 -12.74
C GLU A 310 0.40 11.28 -13.39
N GLY A 311 0.32 9.97 -13.60
CA GLY A 311 -0.85 9.26 -14.08
C GLY A 311 -1.94 9.06 -13.03
N ASP A 312 -1.67 9.37 -11.76
CA ASP A 312 -2.60 9.09 -10.65
C ASP A 312 -3.85 9.99 -10.71
N GLY A 313 -5.00 9.37 -10.99
CA GLY A 313 -6.32 9.99 -11.05
C GLY A 313 -6.88 10.35 -9.66
N ALA A 314 -6.67 9.48 -8.66
CA ALA A 314 -6.61 9.77 -7.21
C ALA A 314 -6.34 11.22 -6.89
N LEU A 315 -5.05 11.46 -7.04
CA LEU A 315 -4.39 12.64 -6.57
C LEU A 315 -4.63 13.83 -7.48
N ARG A 316 -4.96 13.60 -8.76
CA ARG A 316 -5.41 14.70 -9.64
C ARG A 316 -6.65 15.39 -9.11
N VAL A 317 -7.65 14.61 -8.70
CA VAL A 317 -8.90 15.14 -8.15
C VAL A 317 -8.63 15.80 -6.80
N SER A 318 -7.84 15.14 -5.93
CA SER A 318 -7.48 15.70 -4.62
C SER A 318 -6.70 17.03 -4.76
N SER A 319 -5.71 17.11 -5.65
CA SER A 319 -4.93 18.34 -5.92
C SER A 319 -5.79 19.47 -6.44
N PHE A 320 -6.69 19.19 -7.38
CA PHE A 320 -7.60 20.21 -7.93
C PHE A 320 -8.50 20.82 -6.84
N LEU A 321 -9.00 19.99 -5.93
CA LEU A 321 -9.90 20.44 -4.85
C LEU A 321 -9.16 21.13 -3.71
N ALA A 322 -7.97 20.66 -3.35
CA ALA A 322 -7.16 21.23 -2.28
C ALA A 322 -6.43 22.51 -2.70
N GLY A 323 -6.27 22.75 -4.01
CA GLY A 323 -5.51 23.87 -4.55
C GLY A 323 -4.00 23.76 -4.32
N ALA A 324 -3.49 22.55 -4.08
CA ALA A 324 -2.08 22.24 -3.85
C ALA A 324 -1.74 20.82 -4.35
N SER A 325 -0.49 20.58 -4.76
CA SER A 325 -0.04 19.25 -5.17
C SER A 325 0.03 18.27 -4.00
N ARG A 326 -0.15 16.98 -4.32
CA ARG A 326 -0.05 15.88 -3.37
C ARG A 326 1.29 15.20 -3.51
N LEU A 327 1.80 14.62 -2.43
CA LEU A 327 3.09 13.93 -2.44
C LEU A 327 3.18 12.82 -3.49
N GLY A 328 2.10 12.06 -3.73
CA GLY A 328 2.07 11.03 -4.77
C GLY A 328 1.83 11.56 -6.20
N ARG A 329 1.64 12.88 -6.38
CA ARG A 329 1.54 13.60 -7.66
C ARG A 329 2.12 15.02 -7.51
N PRO A 330 3.44 15.15 -7.28
CA PRO A 330 4.05 16.39 -6.84
C PRO A 330 4.14 17.43 -7.96
N SER A 331 3.99 18.71 -7.60
CA SER A 331 4.34 19.85 -8.45
C SER A 331 5.49 20.61 -7.82
N ILE A 332 6.60 20.75 -8.54
CA ILE A 332 7.79 21.47 -8.04
C ILE A 332 7.47 22.95 -7.77
N ASP A 333 6.49 23.52 -8.48
CA ASP A 333 6.07 24.92 -8.34
C ASP A 333 5.48 25.24 -6.95
N ASP A 334 5.08 24.23 -6.18
CA ASP A 334 4.55 24.40 -4.82
C ASP A 334 5.63 24.57 -3.75
N LEU A 335 6.90 24.31 -4.12
CA LEU A 335 8.06 24.42 -3.25
C LEU A 335 8.91 25.64 -3.61
N THR A 336 9.48 26.28 -2.59
CA THR A 336 10.48 27.32 -2.76
C THR A 336 11.82 26.72 -3.21
N PRO A 337 12.70 27.50 -3.87
CA PRO A 337 14.04 27.03 -4.26
C PRO A 337 14.85 26.48 -3.09
N THR A 338 14.72 27.07 -1.90
CA THR A 338 15.40 26.62 -0.68
C THR A 338 14.88 25.26 -0.21
N GLU A 339 13.55 25.05 -0.25
CA GLU A 339 12.95 23.75 0.08
C GLU A 339 13.40 22.67 -0.91
N ILE A 340 13.37 22.98 -2.22
CA ILE A 340 13.87 22.07 -3.26
C ILE A 340 15.33 21.70 -3.03
N GLU A 341 16.18 22.69 -2.75
CA GLU A 341 17.61 22.46 -2.48
C GLU A 341 17.83 21.61 -1.22
N ALA A 342 17.05 21.83 -0.16
CA ALA A 342 17.10 21.04 1.06
C ALA A 342 16.73 19.58 0.80
N LEU A 343 15.59 19.32 0.13
CA LEU A 343 15.14 17.98 -0.23
C LEU A 343 16.15 17.27 -1.14
N ALA A 344 16.72 17.99 -2.11
CA ALA A 344 17.68 17.44 -3.06
C ALA A 344 19.07 17.15 -2.45
N LYS A 345 19.39 17.71 -1.28
CA LYS A 345 20.63 17.43 -0.54
C LYS A 345 20.49 16.25 0.43
N GLU A 346 19.27 15.91 0.83
CA GLU A 346 19.02 14.84 1.79
C GLU A 346 19.12 13.47 1.12
N ARG A 347 20.26 12.80 1.28
CA ARG A 347 20.56 11.53 0.60
C ARG A 347 19.70 10.35 1.08
N ARG A 348 19.02 10.50 2.22
CA ARG A 348 18.13 9.49 2.81
C ARG A 348 16.68 9.64 2.34
N LEU A 349 16.35 10.74 1.65
CA LEU A 349 15.06 10.96 1.04
C LEU A 349 15.13 10.55 -0.43
N ASN A 350 14.29 9.60 -0.83
CA ASN A 350 14.22 9.09 -2.19
C ASN A 350 12.82 9.33 -2.75
N ALA A 351 12.74 9.84 -3.97
CA ALA A 351 11.51 9.91 -4.74
C ALA A 351 11.61 8.97 -5.94
N ILE A 352 10.61 8.13 -6.18
CA ILE A 352 10.60 7.13 -7.24
C ILE A 352 9.42 7.42 -8.15
N ASN A 353 9.74 7.81 -9.38
CA ASN A 353 8.75 8.07 -10.40
C ASN A 353 8.31 6.75 -11.04
N VAL A 354 7.04 6.41 -10.87
CA VAL A 354 6.45 5.21 -11.46
C VAL A 354 5.58 5.50 -12.68
N THR A 355 5.49 6.77 -13.11
CA THR A 355 4.55 7.23 -14.16
C THR A 355 4.63 6.39 -15.44
N ASP A 356 5.85 6.12 -15.90
CA ASP A 356 6.10 5.44 -17.18
C ASP A 356 6.39 3.93 -17.02
N VAL A 357 6.15 3.37 -15.83
CA VAL A 357 6.34 1.93 -15.61
C VAL A 357 5.30 1.16 -16.42
N PRO A 358 5.70 0.19 -17.27
CA PRO A 358 4.76 -0.57 -18.08
C PRO A 358 3.82 -1.42 -17.22
N GLY A 359 2.64 -1.73 -17.75
CA GLY A 359 1.65 -2.59 -17.09
C GLY A 359 0.55 -1.80 -16.36
N PHE A 360 -0.21 -2.52 -15.53
CA PHE A 360 -1.39 -1.98 -14.87
C PHE A 360 -1.02 -1.17 -13.64
N HIS A 361 -1.74 -0.08 -13.40
CA HIS A 361 -1.53 0.82 -12.26
C HIS A 361 -2.78 0.85 -11.33
N GLN A 362 -3.67 -0.13 -11.47
CA GLN A 362 -4.89 -0.27 -10.69
C GLN A 362 -5.43 -1.71 -10.76
N MET A 363 -5.95 -2.24 -9.65
CA MET A 363 -6.80 -3.46 -9.64
C MET A 363 -8.22 -3.15 -9.15
N GLY A 364 -8.59 -1.88 -9.12
CA GLY A 364 -9.87 -1.37 -8.63
C GLY A 364 -9.76 0.11 -8.26
N GLY A 365 -10.90 0.76 -8.01
CA GLY A 365 -10.92 2.16 -7.57
C GLY A 365 -10.59 3.16 -8.69
N MET A 366 -9.90 4.25 -8.34
CA MET A 366 -9.62 5.33 -9.29
C MET A 366 -8.38 5.03 -10.13
N ALA A 367 -8.41 5.50 -11.38
CA ALA A 367 -7.40 5.14 -12.34
C ALA A 367 -5.99 5.56 -11.92
N GLY A 368 -5.03 4.65 -12.05
CA GLY A 368 -3.62 4.89 -11.74
C GLY A 368 -3.29 5.15 -10.27
N HIS A 369 -4.18 4.84 -9.32
CA HIS A 369 -3.95 5.08 -7.89
C HIS A 369 -3.38 3.85 -7.17
N GLY A 370 -3.77 2.65 -7.59
CA GLY A 370 -3.38 1.37 -6.98
C GLY A 370 -2.03 0.82 -7.44
N TYR A 371 -1.14 1.65 -8.01
CA TYR A 371 0.02 1.18 -8.76
C TYR A 371 0.99 0.32 -7.95
N TRP A 372 1.11 0.55 -6.64
CA TRP A 372 2.11 -0.16 -5.84
C TRP A 372 1.76 -1.65 -5.66
N TYR A 373 0.47 -1.97 -5.61
CA TYR A 373 -0.03 -3.34 -5.46
C TYR A 373 -0.58 -3.93 -6.76
N ALA A 374 -0.82 -3.12 -7.79
CA ALA A 374 -1.35 -3.59 -9.08
C ALA A 374 -0.26 -3.87 -10.13
N ASN A 375 0.95 -3.34 -9.93
CA ASN A 375 2.03 -3.44 -10.89
C ASN A 375 3.16 -4.34 -10.36
N SER A 376 3.50 -5.39 -11.10
CA SER A 376 4.52 -6.37 -10.69
C SER A 376 5.95 -5.78 -10.64
N TRP A 377 6.25 -4.73 -11.42
CA TRP A 377 7.56 -4.06 -11.34
C TRP A 377 7.65 -3.15 -10.12
N ILE A 378 6.59 -2.39 -9.85
CA ILE A 378 6.56 -1.46 -8.71
C ILE A 378 6.54 -2.23 -7.40
N SER A 379 5.72 -3.28 -7.30
CA SER A 379 5.73 -4.16 -6.12
C SER A 379 7.09 -4.83 -5.93
N THR A 380 7.74 -5.32 -6.99
CA THR A 380 9.13 -5.82 -6.91
C THR A 380 10.06 -4.80 -6.25
N ASP A 381 10.03 -3.54 -6.70
CA ASP A 381 10.89 -2.51 -6.14
C ASP A 381 10.56 -2.22 -4.67
N VAL A 382 9.28 -2.07 -4.34
CA VAL A 382 8.80 -1.85 -2.96
C VAL A 382 9.29 -2.97 -2.04
N LEU A 383 9.13 -4.22 -2.44
CA LEU A 383 9.51 -5.38 -1.64
C LEU A 383 11.03 -5.52 -1.48
N ILE A 384 11.81 -5.26 -2.53
CA ILE A 384 13.28 -5.22 -2.40
C ILE A 384 13.71 -4.07 -1.47
N GLY A 385 13.02 -2.93 -1.53
CA GLY A 385 13.24 -1.82 -0.59
C GLY A 385 12.97 -2.22 0.86
N PHE A 386 12.00 -3.10 1.10
CA PHE A 386 11.62 -3.62 2.41
C PHE A 386 12.63 -4.59 3.02
N LEU A 387 13.51 -5.24 2.27
CA LEU A 387 14.40 -6.27 2.86
C LEU A 387 15.48 -5.76 3.82
N ASP A 388 15.90 -4.49 3.72
CA ASP A 388 16.78 -3.78 4.70
C ASP A 388 17.01 -2.31 4.27
N ALA A 389 15.97 -1.60 3.84
CA ALA A 389 16.10 -0.24 3.30
C ALA A 389 17.16 -0.13 2.17
N ILE A 390 17.16 -1.08 1.23
CA ILE A 390 18.14 -1.09 0.13
C ILE A 390 17.99 0.19 -0.71
N PRO A 391 19.06 1.00 -0.89
CA PRO A 391 18.96 2.27 -1.61
C PRO A 391 18.55 2.08 -3.08
N PRO A 392 17.80 3.02 -3.69
CA PRO A 392 17.32 2.90 -5.07
C PRO A 392 18.35 2.50 -6.12
N LYS A 393 19.57 3.06 -6.03
CA LYS A 393 20.68 2.74 -6.95
C LYS A 393 21.05 1.25 -6.93
N GLU A 394 20.94 0.62 -5.76
CA GLU A 394 21.25 -0.80 -5.60
C GLU A 394 20.09 -1.70 -6.02
N ARG A 395 18.89 -1.13 -6.17
CA ARG A 395 17.68 -1.79 -6.66
C ARG A 395 17.50 -1.66 -8.18
N CYS A 396 18.57 -1.39 -8.93
CA CYS A 396 18.55 -1.20 -10.39
C CYS A 396 17.78 0.03 -10.90
N LEU A 397 17.40 0.97 -10.04
CA LEU A 397 16.78 2.22 -10.47
C LEU A 397 17.83 3.21 -10.99
N VAL A 398 17.42 4.04 -11.95
CA VAL A 398 18.28 5.05 -12.57
C VAL A 398 17.93 6.44 -12.07
N LEU A 399 18.95 7.24 -11.76
CA LEU A 399 18.75 8.63 -11.35
C LEU A 399 18.24 9.45 -12.54
N MET A 400 17.12 10.14 -12.36
CA MET A 400 16.55 10.99 -13.40
C MET A 400 17.49 12.16 -13.74
N LYS A 401 17.61 12.47 -15.04
CA LYS A 401 18.53 13.49 -15.53
C LYS A 401 18.26 14.85 -14.87
N GLY A 402 19.28 15.41 -14.22
CA GLY A 402 19.19 16.72 -13.55
C GLY A 402 18.59 16.68 -12.13
N MET A 403 18.15 15.51 -11.67
CA MET A 403 17.65 15.30 -10.30
C MET A 403 18.75 14.74 -9.41
N ARG A 404 18.59 14.85 -8.08
CA ARG A 404 19.58 14.35 -7.09
C ARG A 404 19.15 13.08 -6.38
N ASN A 405 17.87 12.99 -6.02
CA ASN A 405 17.31 11.85 -5.30
C ASN A 405 15.99 11.36 -5.93
N THR A 406 15.80 11.63 -7.21
CA THR A 406 14.62 11.20 -7.96
C THR A 406 15.00 10.13 -8.96
N TRP A 407 14.36 8.98 -8.85
CA TRP A 407 14.71 7.75 -9.54
C TRP A 407 13.58 7.31 -10.46
N SER A 408 13.92 6.57 -11.51
CA SER A 408 12.95 5.95 -12.42
C SER A 408 13.37 4.53 -12.76
N PHE A 409 12.42 3.76 -13.29
CA PHE A 409 12.64 2.41 -13.76
C PHE A 409 13.27 2.47 -15.17
N PRO A 410 14.43 1.83 -15.40
CA PRO A 410 14.92 1.62 -16.76
C PRO A 410 14.11 0.54 -17.49
N GLU A 411 14.15 0.51 -18.82
CA GLU A 411 13.42 -0.49 -19.63
C GLU A 411 13.81 -1.94 -19.29
N ASN A 412 15.05 -2.16 -18.86
CA ASN A 412 15.57 -3.47 -18.48
C ASN A 412 15.57 -3.70 -16.94
N TYR A 413 14.68 -3.03 -16.20
CA TYR A 413 14.66 -3.10 -14.73
C TYR A 413 14.64 -4.53 -14.19
N VAL A 414 13.69 -5.35 -14.64
CA VAL A 414 13.54 -6.74 -14.16
C VAL A 414 14.78 -7.55 -14.48
N ASP A 415 15.29 -7.46 -15.72
CA ASP A 415 16.53 -8.13 -16.11
C ASP A 415 17.71 -7.73 -15.23
N CYS A 416 17.87 -6.44 -14.93
CA CYS A 416 18.93 -5.97 -14.05
C CYS A 416 18.83 -6.58 -12.65
N VAL A 417 17.62 -6.63 -12.09
CA VAL A 417 17.39 -7.20 -10.75
C VAL A 417 17.68 -8.70 -10.76
N VAL A 418 17.14 -9.44 -11.73
CA VAL A 418 17.34 -10.90 -11.86
C VAL A 418 18.82 -11.24 -12.08
N ASP A 419 19.51 -10.54 -12.99
CA ASP A 419 20.93 -10.73 -13.24
C ASP A 419 21.77 -10.44 -11.98
N LYS A 420 21.39 -9.41 -11.21
CA LYS A 420 22.05 -9.09 -9.94
C LYS A 420 21.83 -10.20 -8.90
N LEU A 421 20.60 -10.70 -8.78
CA LEU A 421 20.26 -11.82 -7.90
C LEU A 421 21.08 -13.05 -8.27
N LEU A 422 21.05 -13.49 -9.54
CA LEU A 422 21.84 -14.63 -10.03
C LEU A 422 23.35 -14.47 -9.84
N SER A 423 23.87 -13.24 -9.97
CA SER A 423 25.30 -12.98 -9.76
C SER A 423 25.72 -13.10 -8.29
N THR A 424 24.80 -12.83 -7.37
CA THR A 424 25.05 -12.84 -5.92
C THR A 424 24.68 -14.19 -5.31
N HIS A 425 23.67 -14.84 -5.87
CA HIS A 425 23.01 -16.07 -5.43
C HIS A 425 22.82 -17.04 -6.61
N PRO A 426 23.90 -17.68 -7.12
CA PRO A 426 23.81 -18.58 -8.27
C PRO A 426 22.91 -19.80 -8.04
N GLU A 427 22.68 -20.18 -6.79
CA GLU A 427 21.77 -21.24 -6.35
C GLU A 427 20.31 -21.01 -6.73
N LEU A 428 19.92 -19.75 -6.98
CA LEU A 428 18.57 -19.40 -7.42
C LEU A 428 18.28 -19.79 -8.87
N ALA A 429 19.31 -20.12 -9.67
CA ALA A 429 19.14 -20.44 -11.08
C ALA A 429 18.25 -21.68 -11.30
N GLN A 430 17.30 -21.58 -12.23
CA GLN A 430 16.49 -22.72 -12.69
C GLN A 430 17.13 -23.49 -13.86
#